data_AF-A0A2V6RSX5-F1
#
_entry.id   AF-A0A2V6RSX5-F1
#
_cell.length_a   1.000
_cell.length_b   1.000
_cell.length_c   1.000
_cell.angle_alpha   90.00
_cell.angle_beta   90.00
_cell.angle_gamma   90.00
#
_symmetry.space_group_name_H-M   'P 1'
#
loop_
_entity.id
_entity.type
_entity.pdbx_description
1 polymer ?
#
loop_
_entity_poly.entity_id
_entity_poly.type
_entity_poly.pdbx_seq_one_letter_code
_entity_poly.pdbx_strand_id
1 'polypeptide(L)'
;MIEEQNRLIESEERRAYWRRWGPYLSERQWGTVREDYSPHGTAWDYFPHDHARSRAYRWGEDVKEYYFYLDSTPTHSYMKCLYKYPQAAFPYRRLVEENARRGRPQPEYELLDTGVFDGDRYFDVTVEYAKGGVDDLLIRVTAVNRGPEAAELHLLPTLWFRNTWSWDVGA
;
A
#
# COMPACT_ATOMS: atom_id res chain seq x y z
N MET A 1 11.10 -27.01 -12.16
CA MET A 1 10.90 -25.56 -12.28
C MET A 1 9.60 -25.19 -11.59
N ILE A 2 9.65 -24.29 -10.61
CA ILE A 2 8.44 -23.75 -9.96
C ILE A 2 7.76 -22.82 -10.97
N GLU A 3 6.42 -22.69 -10.95
CA GLU A 3 5.68 -21.80 -11.87
C GLU A 3 6.29 -20.39 -11.95
N GLU A 4 6.71 -19.83 -10.83
CA GLU A 4 7.29 -18.49 -10.79
C GLU A 4 8.59 -18.37 -11.60
N GLN A 5 9.43 -19.41 -11.63
CA GLN A 5 10.62 -19.41 -12.48
C GLN A 5 10.26 -19.39 -13.96
N ASN A 6 9.21 -20.12 -14.36
CA ASN A 6 8.72 -20.08 -15.75
C ASN A 6 8.23 -18.68 -16.11
N ARG A 7 7.44 -18.04 -15.23
CA ARG A 7 6.94 -16.67 -15.44
C ARG A 7 8.08 -15.65 -15.54
N LEU A 8 9.14 -15.82 -14.74
CA LEU A 8 10.34 -14.98 -14.82
C LEU A 8 11.05 -15.12 -16.17
N ILE A 9 11.29 -16.35 -16.62
CA ILE A 9 11.90 -16.61 -17.94
C ILE A 9 11.03 -16.04 -19.06
N GLU A 10 9.72 -16.26 -19.01
CA GLU A 10 8.79 -15.68 -19.99
C GLU A 10 8.83 -14.14 -20.02
N SER A 11 9.01 -13.51 -18.86
CA SER A 11 9.16 -12.07 -18.75
C SER A 11 10.51 -11.57 -19.28
N GLU A 12 11.60 -12.28 -19.02
CA GLU A 12 12.94 -11.95 -19.53
C GLU A 12 13.02 -12.11 -21.05
N GLU A 13 12.49 -13.21 -21.57
CA GLU A 13 12.43 -13.51 -23.01
C GLU A 13 11.31 -12.74 -23.73
N ARG A 14 10.53 -11.92 -23.01
CA ARG A 14 9.41 -11.13 -23.54
C ARG A 14 8.33 -11.97 -24.23
N ARG A 15 8.16 -13.23 -23.81
CA ARG A 15 7.07 -14.12 -24.25
C ARG A 15 5.76 -13.80 -23.55
N ALA A 16 5.80 -13.31 -22.31
CA ALA A 16 4.64 -12.82 -21.58
C ALA A 16 5.02 -11.60 -20.73
N TYR A 17 4.10 -10.64 -20.59
CA TYR A 17 4.37 -9.36 -19.92
C TYR A 17 3.76 -9.29 -18.52
N TRP A 18 4.12 -10.22 -17.64
CA TRP A 18 3.58 -10.37 -16.28
C TRP A 18 3.58 -9.08 -15.43
N ARG A 19 4.55 -8.20 -15.67
CA ARG A 19 4.74 -6.92 -14.96
C ARG A 19 4.01 -5.73 -15.57
N ARG A 20 3.30 -5.90 -16.69
CA ARG A 20 2.61 -4.80 -17.40
C ARG A 20 1.31 -4.38 -16.75
N TRP A 21 0.68 -5.30 -16.02
CA TRP A 21 -0.65 -5.15 -15.44
C TRP A 21 -0.68 -5.58 -13.98
N GLY A 22 -1.51 -4.94 -13.18
CA GLY A 22 -1.68 -5.20 -11.74
C GLY A 22 -1.26 -4.01 -10.88
N PRO A 23 -1.79 -3.88 -9.65
CA PRO A 23 -1.38 -2.82 -8.75
C PRO A 23 0.12 -2.95 -8.49
N TYR A 24 0.87 -1.87 -8.73
CA TYR A 24 2.25 -1.79 -8.29
C TYR A 24 2.19 -1.59 -6.77
N LEU A 25 2.21 -2.69 -6.01
CA LEU A 25 2.46 -2.62 -4.57
C LEU A 25 3.94 -2.33 -4.41
N SER A 26 4.33 -1.07 -4.60
CA SER A 26 5.65 -0.62 -4.17
C SER A 26 5.69 -0.79 -2.65
N GLU A 27 6.55 -1.67 -2.14
CA GLU A 27 6.98 -1.59 -0.75
C GLU A 27 7.25 -0.12 -0.42
N ARG A 28 6.81 0.33 0.77
CA ARG A 28 7.02 1.72 1.18
C ARG A 28 8.51 2.03 1.13
N GLN A 29 8.86 3.29 0.85
CA GLN A 29 10.25 3.70 0.68
C GLN A 29 11.08 3.28 1.91
N TRP A 30 11.94 2.27 1.81
CA TRP A 30 12.89 1.97 2.88
C TRP A 30 14.21 2.68 2.59
N GLY A 31 14.93 3.06 3.63
CA GLY A 31 16.24 3.69 3.45
C GLY A 31 16.16 5.18 3.09
N THR A 32 15.10 5.88 3.51
CA THR A 32 15.01 7.33 3.33
C THR A 32 15.74 8.05 4.47
N VAL A 33 16.94 8.56 4.21
CA VAL A 33 17.75 9.33 5.20
C VAL A 33 16.95 10.52 5.79
N ARG A 34 15.93 10.99 5.07
CA ARG A 34 15.07 12.09 5.51
C ARG A 34 14.19 11.72 6.72
N GLU A 35 13.95 10.44 6.97
CA GLU A 35 13.19 9.94 8.13
C GLU A 35 14.10 9.68 9.36
N ASP A 36 15.39 9.98 9.26
CA ASP A 36 16.32 9.86 10.38
C ASP A 36 16.25 11.08 11.30
N TYR A 37 15.78 10.85 12.53
CA TYR A 37 15.81 11.84 13.62
C TYR A 37 16.78 11.42 14.73
N SER A 38 17.67 10.47 14.47
CA SER A 38 18.67 10.05 15.45
C SER A 38 19.65 11.19 15.75
N PRO A 39 20.15 11.28 17.00
CA PRO A 39 21.12 12.31 17.38
C PRO A 39 22.46 12.21 16.62
N HIS A 40 22.74 11.07 15.99
CA HIS A 40 24.06 10.72 15.45
C HIS A 40 24.05 10.32 13.96
N GLY A 41 22.93 10.45 13.25
CA GLY A 41 22.86 10.14 11.82
C GLY A 41 22.87 8.63 11.49
N THR A 42 22.39 7.80 12.41
CA THR A 42 22.31 6.33 12.28
C THR A 42 20.96 5.92 11.68
N ALA A 43 20.71 6.34 10.44
CA ALA A 43 19.40 6.23 9.78
C ALA A 43 18.80 4.81 9.75
N TRP A 44 19.61 3.78 9.52
CA TRP A 44 19.12 2.39 9.38
C TRP A 44 18.86 1.69 10.71
N ASP A 45 19.50 2.15 11.79
CA ASP A 45 19.21 1.69 13.14
C ASP A 45 17.98 2.42 13.70
N TYR A 46 17.84 3.71 13.39
CA TYR A 46 16.72 4.54 13.83
C TYR A 46 15.41 4.21 13.09
N PHE A 47 15.50 3.98 11.79
CA PHE A 47 14.37 3.65 10.93
C PHE A 47 14.61 2.31 10.21
N PRO A 48 14.47 1.17 10.94
CA PRO A 48 14.66 -0.15 10.37
C PRO A 48 13.58 -0.46 9.34
N HIS A 49 13.83 -1.49 8.53
CA HIS A 49 12.91 -1.97 7.51
C HIS A 49 11.51 -2.29 8.06
N ASP A 50 11.40 -2.80 9.29
CA ASP A 50 10.10 -3.12 9.89
C ASP A 50 9.26 -1.86 10.18
N HIS A 51 9.91 -0.75 10.51
CA HIS A 51 9.24 0.54 10.68
C HIS A 51 8.79 1.12 9.34
N ALA A 52 9.60 0.94 8.29
CA ALA A 52 9.26 1.38 6.94
C ALA A 52 7.92 0.79 6.46
N ARG A 53 7.66 -0.47 6.81
CA ARG A 53 6.41 -1.15 6.44
C ARG A 53 5.19 -0.73 7.27
N SER A 54 5.42 -0.02 8.38
CA SER A 54 4.40 0.13 9.44
C SER A 54 4.12 1.57 9.85
N ARG A 55 4.93 2.54 9.42
CA ARG A 55 4.76 3.97 9.71
C ARG A 55 4.40 4.74 8.45
N ALA A 56 3.67 5.84 8.63
CA ALA A 56 3.55 6.83 7.57
C ALA A 56 4.76 7.78 7.64
N TYR A 57 5.18 8.32 6.50
CA TYR A 57 6.42 9.08 6.39
C TYR A 57 6.15 10.58 6.38
N ARG A 58 7.09 11.39 6.88
CA ARG A 58 6.96 12.85 6.87
C ARG A 58 7.40 13.46 5.55
N TRP A 59 8.46 12.90 4.98
CA TRP A 59 9.14 13.42 3.78
C TRP A 59 8.97 12.53 2.56
N GLY A 60 8.33 11.38 2.74
CA GLY A 60 7.90 10.52 1.65
C GLY A 60 6.72 11.11 0.90
N GLU A 61 6.53 10.65 -0.33
CA GLU A 61 5.36 10.99 -1.16
C GLU A 61 4.18 10.03 -0.90
N ASP A 62 4.34 9.11 0.06
CA ASP A 62 3.30 8.18 0.46
C ASP A 62 2.12 8.91 1.08
N VAL A 63 0.91 8.46 0.75
CA VAL A 63 -0.32 8.95 1.38
C VAL A 63 -0.33 8.63 2.88
N LYS A 64 -0.90 9.54 3.67
CA LYS A 64 -1.00 9.42 5.14
C LYS A 64 -2.03 8.37 5.58
N GLU A 65 -1.77 7.12 5.24
CA GLU A 65 -2.67 6.00 5.52
C GLU A 65 -1.88 4.77 5.99
N TYR A 66 -2.59 3.75 6.48
CA TYR A 66 -1.99 2.50 6.95
C TYR A 66 -2.27 1.35 5.97
N TYR A 67 -1.35 1.21 5.02
CA TYR A 67 -1.28 0.10 4.07
C TYR A 67 -0.07 -0.77 4.40
N PHE A 68 -0.29 -2.08 4.47
CA PHE A 68 0.73 -3.08 4.73
C PHE A 68 0.80 -4.03 3.55
N TYR A 69 1.95 -4.09 2.89
CA TYR A 69 2.22 -5.06 1.84
C TYR A 69 2.64 -6.37 2.50
N LEU A 70 1.82 -7.40 2.36
CA LEU A 70 1.96 -8.65 3.13
C LEU A 70 2.73 -9.70 2.35
N ASP A 71 2.44 -9.84 1.06
CA ASP A 71 3.06 -10.86 0.21
C ASP A 71 3.02 -10.44 -1.27
N SER A 72 4.05 -10.79 -2.02
CA SER A 72 4.11 -10.61 -3.47
C SER A 72 5.14 -11.55 -4.09
N THR A 73 4.74 -12.20 -5.18
CA THR A 73 5.68 -12.86 -6.10
C THR A 73 6.51 -11.83 -6.89
N PRO A 74 7.75 -12.13 -7.31
CA PRO A 74 8.55 -11.25 -8.18
C PRO A 74 7.90 -10.85 -9.51
N THR A 75 7.04 -11.69 -10.06
CA THR A 75 6.26 -11.42 -11.28
C THR A 75 4.95 -10.68 -11.00
N HIS A 76 4.62 -10.44 -9.72
CA HIS A 76 3.33 -9.93 -9.27
C HIS A 76 2.16 -10.80 -9.73
N SER A 77 2.38 -12.09 -9.97
CA SER A 77 1.33 -13.07 -10.30
C SER A 77 0.43 -13.36 -9.10
N TYR A 78 0.97 -13.24 -7.89
CA TYR A 78 0.20 -13.14 -6.64
C TYR A 78 0.67 -11.92 -5.82
N MET A 79 -0.29 -11.23 -5.21
CA MET A 79 -0.08 -10.07 -4.34
C MET A 79 -1.14 -9.98 -3.25
N LYS A 80 -0.73 -9.54 -2.06
CA LYS A 80 -1.60 -9.35 -0.90
C LYS A 80 -1.24 -8.09 -0.14
N CYS A 81 -2.23 -7.24 0.11
CA CYS A 81 -2.09 -6.10 1.00
C CYS A 81 -3.23 -6.03 2.03
N LEU A 82 -2.94 -5.37 3.14
CA LEU A 82 -3.90 -5.02 4.19
C LEU A 82 -3.99 -3.51 4.27
N TYR A 83 -5.22 -3.00 4.23
CA TYR A 83 -5.54 -1.62 4.51
C TYR A 83 -6.33 -1.50 5.81
N LYS A 84 -5.88 -0.63 6.72
CA LYS A 84 -6.64 -0.28 7.93
C LYS A 84 -7.49 0.95 7.65
N TYR A 85 -8.80 0.74 7.50
CA TYR A 85 -9.76 1.79 7.17
C TYR A 85 -10.53 2.23 8.41
N PRO A 86 -10.37 3.47 8.91
CA PRO A 86 -11.12 3.94 10.08
C PRO A 86 -12.64 3.99 9.80
N GLN A 87 -13.46 3.70 10.82
CA GLN A 87 -14.91 3.90 10.73
C GLN A 87 -15.28 5.39 10.75
N ALA A 88 -14.51 6.20 11.47
CA ALA A 88 -14.71 7.63 11.56
C ALA A 88 -14.20 8.36 10.30
N ALA A 89 -14.74 9.56 10.06
CA ALA A 89 -14.30 10.41 8.97
C ALA A 89 -12.79 10.70 9.07
N PHE A 90 -12.10 10.62 7.93
CA PHE A 90 -10.65 10.79 7.90
C PHE A 90 -10.25 12.22 8.35
N PRO A 91 -9.34 12.38 9.33
CA PRO A 91 -9.09 13.64 10.02
C PRO A 91 -8.11 14.59 9.27
N TYR A 92 -8.30 14.79 7.96
CA TYR A 92 -7.39 15.58 7.10
C TYR A 92 -7.05 16.95 7.68
N ARG A 93 -8.08 17.71 8.07
CA ARG A 93 -7.91 19.07 8.57
C ARG A 93 -7.04 19.12 9.82
N ARG A 94 -7.26 18.20 10.77
CA ARG A 94 -6.49 18.12 12.02
C ARG A 94 -5.03 17.77 11.73
N LEU A 95 -4.78 16.82 10.83
CA LEU A 95 -3.43 16.43 10.42
C LEU A 95 -2.65 17.61 9.84
N VAL A 96 -3.28 18.39 8.95
CA VAL A 96 -2.64 19.56 8.33
C VAL A 96 -2.40 20.67 9.36
N GLU A 97 -3.41 21.03 10.15
CA GLU A 97 -3.31 22.13 11.11
C GLU A 97 -2.27 21.85 12.22
N GLU A 98 -2.23 20.63 12.75
CA GLU A 98 -1.30 20.26 13.82
C GLU A 98 0.14 20.14 13.28
N ASN A 99 0.35 19.49 12.13
CA ASN A 99 1.68 19.43 11.53
C ASN A 99 2.20 20.81 11.08
N ALA A 100 1.33 21.75 10.70
CA ALA A 100 1.73 23.13 10.42
C ALA A 100 2.17 23.88 11.68
N ARG A 101 1.62 23.55 12.86
CA ARG A 101 2.04 24.11 14.15
C ARG A 101 3.34 23.50 14.66
N ARG A 102 3.56 22.21 14.41
CA ARG A 102 4.76 21.49 14.85
C ARG A 102 5.99 21.93 14.07
N GLY A 103 7.01 22.40 14.80
CA GLY A 103 8.31 22.74 14.22
C GLY A 103 9.14 21.50 13.88
N ARG A 104 10.34 21.72 13.31
CA ARG A 104 11.34 20.67 13.03
C ARG A 104 11.71 19.76 14.23
N PRO A 105 11.86 20.26 15.48
CA PRO A 105 12.30 19.40 16.58
C PRO A 105 11.21 18.48 17.12
N GLN A 106 9.96 18.68 16.71
CA GLN A 106 8.85 17.82 17.13
C GLN A 106 8.63 16.72 16.07
N PRO A 107 8.35 15.48 16.51
CA PRO A 107 7.96 14.42 15.60
C PRO A 107 6.66 14.79 14.89
N GLU A 108 6.48 14.20 13.72
CA GLU A 108 5.25 14.38 12.95
C GLU A 108 4.02 13.94 13.75
N TYR A 109 2.91 14.64 13.56
CA TYR A 109 1.61 14.22 14.04
C TYR A 109 1.04 13.16 13.10
N GLU A 110 0.99 11.93 13.60
CA GLU A 110 0.59 10.76 12.83
C GLU A 110 -0.93 10.51 12.90
N LEU A 111 -1.43 9.69 11.98
CA LEU A 111 -2.84 9.31 11.97
C LEU A 111 -3.24 8.58 13.27
N LEU A 112 -2.35 7.77 13.87
CA LEU A 112 -2.60 7.14 15.18
C LEU A 112 -2.79 8.17 16.30
N ASP A 113 -2.10 9.31 16.25
CA ASP A 113 -2.21 10.36 17.28
C ASP A 113 -3.56 11.09 17.25
N THR A 114 -4.36 10.87 16.20
CA THR A 114 -5.69 11.49 16.05
C THR A 114 -6.78 10.80 16.86
N GLY A 115 -6.52 9.57 17.30
CA GLY A 115 -7.51 8.69 17.94
C GLY A 115 -8.52 8.07 16.98
N VAL A 116 -8.33 8.21 15.66
CA VAL A 116 -9.29 7.68 14.66
C VAL A 116 -9.40 6.14 14.68
N PHE A 117 -8.43 5.45 15.29
CA PHE A 117 -8.42 4.00 15.48
C PHE A 117 -8.80 3.56 16.90
N ASP A 118 -9.14 4.49 17.79
CA ASP A 118 -9.42 4.19 19.20
C ASP A 118 -10.63 3.26 19.35
N GLY A 119 -10.57 2.38 20.35
CA GLY A 119 -11.63 1.40 20.63
C GLY A 119 -11.82 0.37 19.50
N ASP A 120 -10.77 0.11 18.72
CA ASP A 120 -10.77 -0.80 17.56
C ASP A 120 -11.79 -0.44 16.47
N ARG A 121 -12.19 0.84 16.39
CA ARG A 121 -13.23 1.32 15.45
C ARG A 121 -12.69 1.51 14.03
N TYR A 122 -12.27 0.42 13.40
CA TYR A 122 -11.79 0.37 12.03
C TYR A 122 -12.12 -0.98 11.36
N PHE A 123 -11.93 -1.04 10.05
CA PHE A 123 -12.00 -2.24 9.25
C PHE A 123 -10.58 -2.66 8.84
N ASP A 124 -10.27 -3.94 8.98
CA ASP A 124 -9.17 -4.55 8.23
C ASP A 124 -9.71 -4.94 6.86
N VAL A 125 -9.22 -4.30 5.80
CA VAL A 125 -9.57 -4.60 4.42
C VAL A 125 -8.36 -5.26 3.75
N THR A 126 -8.43 -6.58 3.61
CA THR A 126 -7.41 -7.36 2.90
C THR A 126 -7.78 -7.44 1.43
N VAL A 127 -6.85 -7.09 0.54
CA VAL A 127 -7.01 -7.22 -0.90
C VAL A 127 -5.96 -8.17 -1.44
N GLU A 128 -6.42 -9.19 -2.16
CA GLU A 128 -5.58 -10.20 -2.79
C GLU A 128 -5.81 -10.20 -4.29
N TYR A 129 -4.71 -10.29 -5.03
CA TYR A 129 -4.69 -10.40 -6.48
C TYR A 129 -4.03 -11.72 -6.86
N ALA A 130 -4.63 -12.44 -7.80
CA ALA A 130 -4.05 -13.62 -8.41
C ALA A 130 -4.21 -13.52 -9.93
N LYS A 131 -3.12 -13.77 -10.68
CA LYS A 131 -3.11 -13.72 -12.13
C LYS A 131 -2.91 -15.11 -12.70
N GLY A 132 -3.88 -15.57 -13.49
CA GLY A 132 -3.68 -16.72 -14.39
C GLY A 132 -2.92 -16.33 -15.66
N GLY A 133 -2.94 -15.04 -16.01
CA GLY A 133 -2.27 -14.48 -17.19
C GLY A 133 -2.28 -12.94 -17.17
N VAL A 134 -1.79 -12.31 -18.24
CA VAL A 134 -1.74 -10.84 -18.33
C VAL A 134 -3.11 -10.17 -18.38
N ASP A 135 -4.12 -10.89 -18.90
CA ASP A 135 -5.51 -10.45 -19.01
C ASP A 135 -6.48 -11.28 -18.15
N ASP A 136 -5.95 -12.18 -17.32
CA ASP A 136 -6.72 -13.03 -16.41
C ASP A 136 -6.34 -12.73 -14.96
N LEU A 137 -7.21 -11.96 -14.30
CA LEU A 137 -7.00 -11.43 -12.95
C LEU A 137 -8.21 -11.76 -12.07
N LEU A 138 -7.93 -12.37 -10.93
CA LEU A 138 -8.86 -12.54 -9.83
C LEU A 138 -8.51 -11.56 -8.71
N ILE A 139 -9.54 -10.92 -8.17
CA ILE A 139 -9.42 -10.01 -7.03
C ILE A 139 -10.33 -10.51 -5.91
N ARG A 140 -9.77 -10.66 -4.71
CA ARG A 140 -10.54 -10.97 -3.50
C ARG A 140 -10.37 -9.84 -2.51
N VAL A 141 -11.50 -9.29 -2.05
CA VAL A 141 -11.55 -8.29 -0.98
C VAL A 141 -12.22 -8.93 0.23
N THR A 142 -11.50 -8.99 1.34
CA THR A 142 -12.03 -9.47 2.64
C THR A 142 -12.00 -8.30 3.61
N ALA A 143 -13.18 -7.86 4.06
CA ALA A 143 -13.31 -6.79 5.05
C ALA A 143 -13.76 -7.37 6.39
N VAL A 144 -13.03 -7.04 7.45
CA VAL A 144 -13.34 -7.43 8.83
C VAL A 144 -13.54 -6.19 9.66
N ASN A 145 -14.74 -6.00 10.19
CA ASN A 145 -15.00 -4.98 11.21
C ASN A 145 -14.31 -5.40 12.52
N ARG A 146 -13.34 -4.60 12.98
CA ARG A 146 -12.64 -4.84 14.26
C ARG A 146 -13.36 -4.22 15.45
N GLY A 147 -14.30 -3.30 15.18
CA GLY A 147 -15.01 -2.57 16.22
C GLY A 147 -15.98 -3.46 17.00
N PRO A 148 -16.35 -3.03 18.21
CA PRO A 148 -17.25 -3.77 19.09
C PRO A 148 -18.71 -3.77 18.59
N GLU A 149 -19.06 -2.85 17.69
CA GLU A 149 -20.40 -2.61 17.18
C GLU A 149 -20.46 -2.83 15.67
N ALA A 150 -21.64 -3.19 15.16
CA ALA A 150 -21.89 -3.24 13.72
C ALA A 150 -21.70 -1.85 13.10
N ALA A 151 -20.95 -1.78 12.00
CA ALA A 151 -20.65 -0.55 11.28
C ALA A 151 -20.84 -0.77 9.78
N GLU A 152 -21.30 0.27 9.08
CA GLU A 152 -21.51 0.24 7.64
C GLU A 152 -20.18 0.44 6.90
N LEU A 153 -19.96 -0.35 5.84
CA LEU A 153 -18.83 -0.21 4.93
C LEU A 153 -19.33 -0.28 3.49
N HIS A 154 -19.07 0.77 2.71
CA HIS A 154 -19.33 0.76 1.28
C HIS A 154 -18.08 0.36 0.52
N LEU A 155 -18.18 -0.73 -0.26
CA LEU A 155 -17.11 -1.17 -1.14
C LEU A 155 -17.42 -0.71 -2.57
N LEU A 156 -16.52 0.09 -3.13
CA LEU A 156 -16.58 0.59 -4.51
C LEU A 156 -15.32 0.13 -5.27
N PRO A 157 -15.31 -1.09 -5.85
CA PRO A 157 -14.16 -1.57 -6.59
C PRO A 157 -13.99 -0.79 -7.89
N THR A 158 -12.84 -0.13 -8.06
CA THR A 158 -12.50 0.57 -9.30
C THR A 158 -11.56 -0.30 -10.12
N LEU A 159 -12.00 -0.67 -11.33
CA LEU A 159 -11.17 -1.37 -12.31
C LEU A 159 -10.64 -0.36 -13.32
N TRP A 160 -9.32 -0.30 -13.46
CA TRP A 160 -8.66 0.49 -14.49
C TRP A 160 -8.36 -0.44 -15.66
N PHE A 161 -8.71 -0.03 -16.88
CA PHE A 161 -8.33 -0.71 -18.13
C PHE A 161 -7.42 0.22 -18.94
N ARG A 162 -6.19 -0.20 -19.17
CA ARG A 162 -5.25 0.45 -20.09
C ARG A 162 -5.74 0.15 -21.50
N ASN A 163 -6.34 1.15 -22.12
CA ASN A 163 -6.67 1.09 -23.53
C ASN A 163 -5.40 1.41 -24.36
N THR A 164 -4.95 0.46 -25.16
CA THR A 164 -3.83 0.65 -26.11
C THR A 164 -4.35 0.86 -27.52
N TRP A 165 -5.33 1.77 -27.70
CA TRP A 165 -5.92 2.14 -28.99
C TRP A 165 -4.90 2.01 -30.13
N SER A 166 -5.09 0.97 -30.95
CA SER A 166 -4.47 0.84 -32.26
C SER A 166 -5.55 1.22 -33.27
N TRP A 167 -5.27 2.25 -34.07
CA TRP A 167 -6.13 2.65 -35.18
C TRP A 167 -5.78 1.90 -36.47
N ASP A 168 -4.77 1.04 -36.43
CA ASP A 168 -4.39 0.18 -37.53
C ASP A 168 -5.25 -1.09 -37.49
N VAL A 169 -6.04 -1.27 -38.55
CA VAL A 169 -6.86 -2.47 -38.74
C VAL A 169 -5.92 -3.65 -39.01
N GLY A 170 -5.68 -4.49 -37.99
CA GLY A 170 -4.95 -5.75 -38.13
C GLY A 170 -3.63 -5.88 -37.37
N ALA A 171 -3.37 -5.03 -36.38
CA ALA A 171 -2.25 -5.21 -35.44
C ALA A 171 -2.62 -6.10 -34.24
#